data_AF-A0A6I6FP63-F1
#
_entry.id   AF-A0A6I6FP63-F1
#
_cell.length_a   1.000
_cell.length_b   1.000
_cell.length_c   1.000
_cell.angle_alpha   90.00
_cell.angle_beta   90.00
_cell.angle_gamma   90.00
#
_symmetry.space_group_name_H-M   'P 1'
#
loop_
_entity.id
_entity.type
_entity.pdbx_description
1 polymer ?
#
loop_
_entity_poly.entity_id
_entity_poly.type
_entity_poly.pdbx_seq_one_letter_code
_entity_poly.pdbx_strand_id
1 'polypeptide(L)'
;MTTSLEPPAVLDLGRLLEHTTRGLAYADERDGDRSIENVLLSRTDSETSYRRTAMEQLLCGLCSELPERTADGVLWLLPLPTGAPDDPRWDGWPEGVRTTEPPVCLQHATPPRAGVGHRVFYAAEAELVGVHGTLHPAPGVLAAPVDRMLRFDDPRMHWMLAHSYVRQLHRLTPANGQGRTR
;
A
#
# COMPACT_ATOMS: atom_id res chain seq x y z
N MET A 1 19.67 35.64 5.71
CA MET A 1 20.29 34.35 5.30
C MET A 1 19.18 33.32 5.23
N THR A 2 18.57 33.21 4.06
CA THR A 2 17.44 32.32 3.76
C THR A 2 18.00 31.01 3.25
N THR A 3 17.94 29.97 4.06
CA THR A 3 18.30 28.62 3.66
C THR A 3 17.15 28.07 2.81
N SER A 4 17.28 28.14 1.48
CA SER A 4 16.44 27.37 0.57
C SER A 4 16.66 25.89 0.85
N LEU A 5 15.64 25.22 1.38
CA LEU A 5 15.54 23.77 1.31
C LEU A 5 15.27 23.42 -0.16
N GLU A 6 16.28 22.89 -0.83
CA GLU A 6 16.05 22.21 -2.11
C GLU A 6 15.12 21.02 -1.86
N PRO A 7 14.10 20.80 -2.72
CA PRO A 7 13.29 19.59 -2.62
C PRO A 7 14.20 18.37 -2.86
N PRO A 8 13.96 17.23 -2.18
CA PRO A 8 14.75 16.03 -2.42
C PRO A 8 14.68 15.68 -3.90
N ALA A 9 15.84 15.36 -4.48
CA ALA A 9 15.98 14.95 -5.87
C ALA A 9 14.94 13.85 -6.16
N VAL A 10 13.88 14.21 -6.89
CA VAL A 10 13.01 13.24 -7.52
C VAL A 10 13.91 12.54 -8.52
N LEU A 11 14.34 11.32 -8.19
CA LEU A 11 15.08 10.46 -9.11
C LEU A 11 14.31 10.48 -10.43
N ASP A 12 14.99 10.87 -11.50
CA ASP A 12 14.45 10.89 -12.87
C ASP A 12 14.21 9.44 -13.31
N LEU A 13 13.18 8.81 -12.75
CA LEU A 13 12.76 7.44 -13.02
C LEU A 13 12.45 7.24 -14.52
N GLY A 14 12.11 8.33 -15.22
CA GLY A 14 11.86 8.33 -16.65
C GLY A 14 13.08 7.96 -17.51
N ARG A 15 14.31 8.15 -17.00
CA ARG A 15 15.54 7.83 -17.75
C ARG A 15 16.02 6.38 -17.63
N LEU A 16 15.45 5.60 -16.71
CA LEU A 16 15.87 4.21 -16.47
C LEU A 16 14.78 3.19 -16.77
N LEU A 17 13.54 3.59 -17.06
CA LEU A 17 12.44 2.66 -17.35
C LEU A 17 12.39 2.30 -18.83
N GLU A 18 12.45 1.02 -19.13
CA GLU A 18 12.39 0.48 -20.49
C GLU A 18 11.13 -0.36 -20.69
N HIS A 19 10.55 -0.25 -21.89
CA HIS A 19 9.51 -1.17 -22.33
C HIS A 19 10.16 -2.34 -23.07
N THR A 20 10.03 -3.53 -22.52
CA THR A 20 10.52 -4.77 -23.13
C THR A 20 9.37 -5.56 -23.74
N THR A 21 9.65 -6.63 -24.48
CA THR A 21 8.61 -7.55 -24.95
C THR A 21 7.89 -8.30 -23.83
N ARG A 22 8.42 -8.26 -22.60
CA ARG A 22 7.88 -8.96 -21.42
C ARG A 22 7.28 -8.01 -20.38
N GLY A 23 7.28 -6.70 -20.63
CA GLY A 23 6.82 -5.70 -19.67
C GLY A 23 7.85 -4.60 -19.39
N LEU A 24 7.60 -3.85 -18.31
CA LEU A 24 8.52 -2.85 -17.81
C LEU A 24 9.74 -3.49 -17.13
N ALA A 25 10.88 -2.84 -17.29
CA ALA A 25 12.13 -3.13 -16.60
C ALA A 25 12.89 -1.83 -16.31
N TYR A 26 13.79 -1.87 -15.34
CA TYR A 26 14.86 -0.87 -15.28
C TYR A 26 15.99 -1.27 -16.23
N ALA A 27 16.59 -0.31 -16.93
CA ALA A 27 17.76 -0.52 -17.78
C ALA A 27 18.94 -1.15 -16.99
N ASP A 28 19.04 -0.81 -15.70
CA ASP A 28 20.01 -1.33 -14.74
C ASP A 28 19.33 -2.16 -13.63
N GLU A 29 18.30 -2.94 -13.98
CA GLU A 29 17.54 -3.75 -13.01
C GLU A 29 18.44 -4.61 -12.12
N ARG A 30 18.13 -4.63 -10.82
CA ARG A 30 18.90 -5.27 -9.75
C ARG A 30 18.05 -6.26 -8.99
N ASP A 31 18.73 -7.18 -8.31
CA ASP A 31 18.08 -8.03 -7.30
C ASP A 31 17.39 -7.15 -6.25
N GLY A 32 16.06 -7.32 -6.11
CA GLY A 32 15.22 -6.51 -5.23
C GLY A 32 14.39 -5.41 -5.92
N ASP A 33 14.62 -5.14 -7.22
CA ASP A 33 13.73 -4.27 -8.00
C ASP A 33 12.40 -4.96 -8.36
N ARG A 34 12.22 -6.25 -8.04
CA ARG A 34 10.98 -6.99 -8.27
C ARG A 34 10.40 -7.59 -7.00
N SER A 35 9.07 -7.65 -6.96
CA SER A 35 8.29 -8.34 -5.92
C SER A 35 8.40 -9.86 -6.03
N ILE A 36 7.86 -10.56 -5.02
CA ILE A 36 7.70 -12.02 -5.06
C ILE A 36 6.82 -12.51 -6.22
N GLU A 37 5.89 -11.69 -6.68
CA GLU A 37 5.04 -11.93 -7.87
C GLU A 37 5.68 -11.38 -9.17
N ASN A 38 6.99 -11.14 -9.15
CA ASN A 38 7.79 -10.67 -10.29
C ASN A 38 7.35 -9.29 -10.86
N VAL A 39 6.68 -8.47 -10.05
CA VAL A 39 6.23 -7.12 -10.42
C VAL A 39 7.35 -6.12 -10.18
N LEU A 40 7.60 -5.21 -11.13
CA LEU A 40 8.62 -4.17 -10.97
C LEU A 40 8.22 -3.19 -9.86
N LEU A 41 9.08 -3.04 -8.86
CA LEU A 41 8.90 -2.13 -7.73
C LEU A 41 9.57 -0.79 -8.03
N SER A 42 8.96 0.30 -7.59
CA SER A 42 9.62 1.60 -7.66
C SER A 42 10.79 1.67 -6.68
N ARG A 43 11.91 2.21 -7.18
CA ARG A 43 13.02 2.63 -6.35
C ARG A 43 12.62 3.89 -5.58
N THR A 44 12.53 3.77 -4.26
CA THR A 44 12.03 4.81 -3.35
C THR A 44 13.05 5.08 -2.26
N ASP A 45 12.76 6.05 -1.40
CA ASP A 45 13.47 6.16 -0.13
C ASP A 45 13.33 4.90 0.75
N SER A 46 14.17 4.84 1.78
CA SER A 46 14.19 3.73 2.74
C SER A 46 12.87 3.58 3.48
N GLU A 47 12.17 4.68 3.79
CA GLU A 47 10.89 4.66 4.50
C GLU A 47 9.82 3.91 3.69
N THR A 48 9.67 4.27 2.41
CA THR A 48 8.69 3.63 1.52
C THR A 48 9.05 2.17 1.25
N SER A 49 10.34 1.87 1.07
CA SER A 49 10.82 0.49 0.89
C SER A 49 10.52 -0.39 2.10
N TYR A 50 10.77 0.15 3.30
CA TYR A 50 10.43 -0.52 4.55
C TYR A 50 8.90 -0.70 4.70
N ARG A 51 8.08 0.30 4.38
CA ARG A 51 6.61 0.17 4.44
C ARG A 51 6.07 -0.90 3.49
N ARG A 52 6.65 -1.06 2.30
CA ARG A 52 6.36 -2.19 1.41
C ARG A 52 6.69 -3.52 2.07
N THR A 53 7.90 -3.63 2.63
CA THR A 53 8.36 -4.84 3.33
C THR A 53 7.43 -5.17 4.51
N ALA A 54 7.01 -4.17 5.27
CA ALA A 54 6.08 -4.34 6.38
C ALA A 54 4.71 -4.84 5.92
N MET A 55 4.20 -4.32 4.80
CA MET A 55 2.95 -4.78 4.21
C MET A 55 3.05 -6.23 3.70
N GLU A 56 4.16 -6.56 3.05
CA GLU A 56 4.45 -7.92 2.55
C GLU A 56 4.53 -8.94 3.68
N GLN A 57 5.27 -8.61 4.74
CA GLN A 57 5.56 -9.52 5.86
C GLN A 57 4.56 -9.44 7.02
N LEU A 58 3.50 -8.62 6.91
CA LEU A 58 2.54 -8.33 8.00
C LEU A 58 3.24 -7.85 9.28
N LEU A 59 4.11 -6.85 9.14
CA LEU A 59 4.76 -6.12 10.23
C LEU A 59 4.11 -4.75 10.43
N CYS A 60 4.28 -4.17 11.60
CA CYS A 60 3.85 -2.80 11.87
C CYS A 60 4.56 -1.87 10.89
N GLY A 61 3.83 -1.08 10.11
CA GLY A 61 4.41 -0.19 9.09
C GLY A 61 5.10 1.08 9.61
N LEU A 62 5.29 1.20 10.93
CA LEU A 62 5.97 2.32 11.57
C LEU A 62 7.27 1.91 12.28
N CYS A 63 7.33 0.72 12.88
CA CYS A 63 8.54 0.24 13.59
C CYS A 63 9.10 -1.11 13.13
N SER A 64 8.48 -1.79 12.17
CA SER A 64 8.89 -3.12 11.66
C SER A 64 8.68 -4.27 12.63
N GLU A 65 8.17 -4.00 13.82
CA GLU A 65 7.86 -5.01 14.81
C GLU A 65 6.54 -5.70 14.50
N LEU A 66 6.26 -6.82 15.19
CA LEU A 66 4.98 -7.51 15.04
C LEU A 66 3.80 -6.56 15.35
N PRO A 67 2.75 -6.56 14.51
CA PRO A 67 1.54 -5.80 14.79
C PRO A 67 0.78 -6.44 15.96
N GLU A 68 -0.16 -5.69 16.52
CA GLU A 68 -1.04 -6.22 17.56
C GLU A 68 -1.91 -7.33 16.97
N ARG A 69 -2.05 -8.45 17.69
CA ARG A 69 -2.81 -9.63 17.27
C ARG A 69 -3.72 -10.09 18.39
N THR A 70 -4.99 -10.33 18.07
CA THR A 70 -6.00 -10.87 18.98
C THR A 70 -6.74 -12.04 18.33
N ALA A 71 -7.73 -12.61 19.02
CA ALA A 71 -8.64 -13.59 18.43
C ALA A 71 -9.45 -13.02 17.24
N ASP A 72 -9.62 -11.70 17.19
CA ASP A 72 -10.33 -11.00 16.10
C ASP A 72 -9.41 -10.69 14.91
N GLY A 73 -8.09 -10.93 15.04
CA GLY A 73 -7.12 -10.81 13.96
C GLY A 73 -5.98 -9.83 14.21
N VAL A 74 -5.44 -9.28 13.11
CA VAL A 74 -4.32 -8.32 13.12
C VAL A 74 -4.87 -6.89 13.20
N LEU A 75 -4.22 -6.00 13.94
CA LEU A 75 -4.63 -4.60 14.08
C LEU A 75 -4.21 -3.73 12.88
N TRP A 76 -5.15 -2.94 12.39
CA TRP A 76 -5.01 -2.00 11.28
C TRP A 76 -5.54 -0.63 11.68
N LEU A 77 -4.87 0.42 11.22
CA LEU A 77 -5.34 1.79 11.28
C LEU A 77 -5.66 2.21 9.84
N LEU A 78 -6.95 2.31 9.51
CA LEU A 78 -7.40 2.58 8.15
C LEU A 78 -7.98 4.00 8.04
N PRO A 79 -7.75 4.71 6.92
CA PRO A 79 -8.46 5.95 6.65
C PRO A 79 -9.97 5.67 6.53
N LEU A 80 -10.79 6.61 6.95
CA LEU A 80 -12.23 6.60 6.72
C LEU A 80 -12.49 6.89 5.24
N PRO A 81 -13.51 6.25 4.65
CA PRO A 81 -13.83 6.44 3.25
C PRO A 81 -14.26 7.88 3.00
N THR A 82 -13.78 8.44 1.89
CA THR A 82 -14.05 9.80 1.44
C THR A 82 -15.49 9.97 0.95
N GLY A 83 -16.14 8.88 0.51
CA GLY A 83 -17.45 8.89 -0.13
C GLY A 83 -17.41 9.17 -1.63
N ALA A 84 -16.23 9.16 -2.25
CA ALA A 84 -16.07 9.22 -3.69
C ALA A 84 -16.60 7.93 -4.37
N PRO A 85 -16.92 7.93 -5.67
CA PRO A 85 -17.42 6.74 -6.37
C PRO A 85 -16.49 5.53 -6.28
N ASP A 86 -15.18 5.76 -6.19
CA ASP A 86 -14.10 4.78 -6.05
C ASP A 86 -13.74 4.46 -4.59
N ASP A 87 -14.28 5.22 -3.62
CA ASP A 87 -14.10 5.03 -2.18
C ASP A 87 -15.41 5.38 -1.42
N PRO A 88 -16.47 4.58 -1.63
CA PRO A 88 -17.80 4.87 -1.10
C PRO A 88 -17.83 4.77 0.43
N ARG A 89 -18.78 5.49 1.04
CA ARG A 89 -19.00 5.42 2.49
C ARG A 89 -19.33 3.98 2.90
N TRP A 90 -18.87 3.59 4.08
CA TRP A 90 -19.19 2.28 4.64
C TRP A 90 -20.61 2.28 5.20
N ASP A 91 -21.50 1.52 4.59
CA ASP A 91 -22.83 1.21 5.13
C ASP A 91 -22.73 0.03 6.11
N GLY A 92 -22.12 0.26 7.28
CA GLY A 92 -21.90 -0.76 8.31
C GLY A 92 -20.44 -1.18 8.46
N TRP A 93 -20.20 -2.46 8.82
CA TRP A 93 -18.85 -3.00 8.90
C TRP A 93 -18.35 -3.33 7.50
N PRO A 94 -17.24 -2.71 7.04
CA PRO A 94 -16.81 -2.92 5.68
C PRO A 94 -16.19 -4.32 5.54
N GLU A 95 -16.50 -5.00 4.45
CA GLU A 95 -15.94 -6.30 4.08
C GLU A 95 -15.19 -6.19 2.76
N GLY A 96 -14.04 -6.86 2.66
CA GLY A 96 -13.20 -6.80 1.46
C GLY A 96 -12.54 -5.44 1.24
N VAL A 97 -12.22 -4.71 2.32
CA VAL A 97 -11.53 -3.41 2.23
C VAL A 97 -10.15 -3.62 1.63
N ARG A 98 -9.85 -2.90 0.55
CA ARG A 98 -8.50 -2.88 -0.02
C ARG A 98 -7.72 -1.71 0.55
N THR A 99 -6.52 -1.97 1.02
CA THR A 99 -5.67 -0.95 1.63
C THR A 99 -4.22 -1.11 1.20
N THR A 100 -3.54 0.03 1.07
CA THR A 100 -2.08 0.13 0.96
C THR A 100 -1.43 0.43 2.31
N GLU A 101 -2.23 0.69 3.35
CA GLU A 101 -1.74 0.93 4.70
C GLU A 101 -1.36 -0.39 5.37
N PRO A 102 -0.09 -0.60 5.75
CA PRO A 102 0.34 -1.77 6.51
C PRO A 102 -0.33 -1.84 7.90
N PRO A 103 -0.29 -3.02 8.56
CA PRO A 103 -0.85 -3.15 9.90
C PRO A 103 -0.02 -2.33 10.91
N VAL A 104 -0.52 -2.21 12.13
CA VAL A 104 0.11 -1.40 13.19
C VAL A 104 0.20 -2.17 14.51
N CYS A 105 1.21 -1.87 15.33
CA CYS A 105 1.24 -2.32 16.72
C CYS A 105 0.39 -1.41 17.61
N LEU A 106 0.07 -1.87 18.82
CA LEU A 106 -0.79 -1.13 19.75
C LEU A 106 -0.28 0.29 20.05
N GLN A 107 1.04 0.46 20.23
CA GLN A 107 1.68 1.76 20.45
C GLN A 107 1.45 2.74 19.29
N HIS A 108 1.38 2.23 18.06
CA HIS A 108 1.23 3.03 16.86
C HIS A 108 -0.24 3.22 16.44
N ALA A 109 -1.17 2.48 17.04
CA ALA A 109 -2.60 2.65 16.86
C ALA A 109 -3.22 3.73 17.76
N THR A 110 -2.50 4.20 18.80
CA THR A 110 -3.01 5.25 19.70
C THR A 110 -2.86 6.66 19.12
N PRO A 111 -3.75 7.61 19.51
CA PRO A 111 -3.59 9.02 19.16
C PRO A 111 -2.21 9.58 19.58
N PRO A 112 -1.64 10.54 18.84
CA PRO A 112 -2.28 11.34 17.77
C PRO A 112 -2.28 10.67 16.38
N ARG A 113 -1.72 9.47 16.23
CA ARG A 113 -1.59 8.81 14.92
C ARG A 113 -2.90 8.30 14.36
N ALA A 114 -3.84 7.89 15.22
CA ALA A 114 -5.25 7.75 14.87
C ALA A 114 -5.93 9.13 14.77
N GLY A 115 -5.41 9.98 13.86
CA GLY A 115 -5.92 11.32 13.64
C GLY A 115 -7.37 11.33 13.15
N VAL A 116 -7.94 12.54 13.05
CA VAL A 116 -9.27 12.73 12.45
C VAL A 116 -9.26 12.11 11.04
N GLY A 117 -10.24 11.24 10.78
CA GLY A 117 -10.33 10.54 9.50
C GLY A 117 -9.68 9.16 9.45
N HIS A 118 -9.27 8.58 10.58
CA HIS A 118 -8.86 7.17 10.65
C HIS A 118 -9.67 6.37 11.68
N ARG A 119 -9.76 5.05 11.49
CA ARG A 119 -10.41 4.12 12.41
C ARG A 119 -9.59 2.84 12.55
N VAL A 120 -9.62 2.29 13.76
CA VAL A 120 -8.85 1.10 14.12
C VAL A 120 -9.72 -0.16 14.02
N PHE A 121 -9.20 -1.18 13.36
CA PHE A 121 -9.88 -2.47 13.14
C PHE A 121 -8.93 -3.63 13.41
N TYR A 122 -9.47 -4.75 13.87
CA TYR A 122 -8.89 -6.07 13.70
C TYR A 122 -9.40 -6.68 12.41
N ALA A 123 -8.50 -7.26 11.61
CA ALA A 123 -8.84 -8.05 10.43
C ALA A 123 -8.41 -9.50 10.66
N ALA A 124 -9.37 -10.42 10.65
CA ALA A 124 -9.06 -11.84 10.82
C ALA A 124 -8.41 -12.43 9.56
N GLU A 125 -8.62 -11.81 8.40
CA GLU A 125 -8.02 -12.15 7.11
C GLU A 125 -7.45 -10.91 6.45
N ALA A 126 -6.23 -11.03 5.93
CA ALA A 126 -5.53 -9.96 5.24
C ALA A 126 -4.75 -10.57 4.06
N GLU A 127 -5.40 -10.76 2.92
CA GLU A 127 -4.80 -11.39 1.74
C GLU A 127 -3.97 -10.37 0.95
N LEU A 128 -2.76 -10.74 0.53
CA LEU A 128 -1.95 -9.92 -0.39
C LEU A 128 -2.48 -10.10 -1.81
N VAL A 129 -3.26 -9.14 -2.30
CA VAL A 129 -4.03 -9.30 -3.54
C VAL A 129 -3.42 -8.61 -4.76
N GLY A 130 -2.48 -7.69 -4.55
CA GLY A 130 -1.90 -6.93 -5.65
C GLY A 130 -1.02 -5.77 -5.20
N VAL A 131 -0.95 -4.76 -6.07
CA VAL A 131 -0.11 -3.57 -5.89
C VAL A 131 -0.87 -2.31 -6.32
N HIS A 132 -0.45 -1.18 -5.78
CA HIS A 132 -0.82 0.15 -6.25
C HIS A 132 0.42 0.84 -6.80
N GLY A 133 0.30 1.45 -7.98
CA GLY A 133 1.41 2.16 -8.61
C GLY A 133 1.05 2.72 -9.98
N THR A 134 2.09 3.04 -10.76
CA THR A 134 1.94 3.60 -12.10
C THR A 134 1.78 2.49 -13.13
N LEU A 135 0.62 2.41 -13.77
CA LEU A 135 0.42 1.56 -14.94
C LEU A 135 0.87 2.31 -16.20
N HIS A 136 1.90 1.80 -16.87
CA HIS A 136 2.34 2.33 -18.15
C HIS A 136 1.55 1.71 -19.31
N PRO A 137 1.33 2.46 -20.40
CA PRO A 137 0.77 1.91 -21.62
C PRO A 137 1.69 0.83 -22.21
N ALA A 138 1.11 -0.18 -22.86
CA ALA A 138 1.89 -1.11 -23.66
C ALA A 138 2.57 -0.39 -24.85
N PRO A 139 3.70 -0.90 -25.38
CA PRO A 139 4.35 -0.36 -26.56
C PRO A 139 3.38 -0.17 -27.72
N GLY A 140 3.44 1.00 -28.35
CA GLY A 140 2.56 1.37 -29.46
C GLY A 140 1.17 1.87 -29.06
N VAL A 141 0.82 1.86 -27.76
CA VAL A 141 -0.41 2.47 -27.26
C VAL A 141 -0.13 3.93 -26.88
N LEU A 142 -0.81 4.86 -27.55
CA LEU A 142 -0.74 6.29 -27.24
C LEU A 142 -1.70 6.62 -26.07
N ALA A 143 -1.22 6.40 -24.85
CA ALA A 143 -1.90 6.81 -23.62
C ALA A 143 -0.88 7.32 -22.60
N ALA A 144 -1.31 8.16 -21.66
CA ALA A 144 -0.47 8.54 -20.53
C ALA A 144 -0.42 7.40 -19.49
N PRO A 145 0.68 7.24 -18.75
CA PRO A 145 0.69 6.40 -17.56
C PRO A 145 -0.38 6.85 -16.55
N VAL A 146 -0.97 5.90 -15.82
CA VAL A 146 -2.03 6.19 -14.86
C VAL A 146 -1.77 5.49 -13.53
N ASP A 147 -1.99 6.20 -12.42
CA ASP A 147 -1.97 5.57 -11.10
C ASP A 147 -3.21 4.68 -10.92
N ARG A 148 -2.98 3.44 -10.51
CA ARG A 148 -4.04 2.47 -10.26
C ARG A 148 -3.58 1.33 -9.36
N MET A 149 -4.55 0.73 -8.68
CA MET A 149 -4.43 -0.60 -8.08
C MET A 149 -4.71 -1.71 -9.11
N LEU A 150 -3.79 -2.66 -9.24
CA LEU A 150 -4.01 -3.90 -9.98
C LEU A 150 -3.87 -5.11 -9.05
N ARG A 151 -4.68 -6.14 -9.29
CA ARG A 151 -4.52 -7.46 -8.67
C ARG A 151 -3.44 -8.26 -9.39
N PHE A 152 -2.78 -9.18 -8.69
CA PHE A 152 -1.72 -10.01 -9.30
C PHE A 152 -2.18 -10.87 -10.49
N ASP A 153 -3.47 -11.19 -10.55
CA ASP A 153 -4.10 -11.90 -11.66
C ASP A 153 -4.39 -11.02 -12.89
N ASP A 154 -4.18 -9.70 -12.81
CA ASP A 154 -4.41 -8.79 -13.93
C ASP A 154 -3.34 -8.97 -15.00
N PRO A 155 -3.70 -9.26 -16.26
CA PRO A 155 -2.73 -9.48 -17.32
C PRO A 155 -1.88 -8.25 -17.60
N ARG A 156 -2.27 -7.04 -17.19
CA ARG A 156 -1.50 -5.80 -17.38
C ARG A 156 -0.40 -5.62 -16.33
N MET A 157 -0.28 -6.51 -15.34
CA MET A 157 0.68 -6.40 -14.24
C MET A 157 2.13 -6.25 -14.72
N HIS A 158 2.48 -6.82 -15.87
CA HIS A 158 3.82 -6.66 -16.45
C HIS A 158 4.14 -5.22 -16.90
N TRP A 159 3.14 -4.34 -17.01
CA TRP A 159 3.33 -2.91 -17.28
C TRP A 159 3.17 -2.03 -16.03
N MET A 160 3.13 -2.64 -14.84
CA MET A 160 2.99 -1.92 -13.58
C MET A 160 4.36 -1.59 -13.00
N LEU A 161 4.55 -0.33 -12.62
CA LEU A 161 5.58 0.10 -11.68
C LEU A 161 4.94 0.27 -10.29
N ALA A 162 5.11 -0.72 -9.44
CA ALA A 162 4.45 -0.81 -8.14
C ALA A 162 5.10 0.09 -7.08
N HIS A 163 4.29 0.91 -6.40
CA HIS A 163 4.74 1.78 -5.31
C HIS A 163 4.51 1.15 -3.94
N SER A 164 3.38 0.45 -3.78
CA SER A 164 2.95 -0.21 -2.56
C SER A 164 2.24 -1.53 -2.86
N TYR A 165 2.29 -2.45 -1.90
CA TYR A 165 1.43 -3.63 -1.92
C TYR A 165 0.02 -3.29 -1.45
N VAL A 166 -0.93 -4.10 -1.90
CA VAL A 166 -2.33 -3.99 -1.52
C VAL A 166 -2.77 -5.27 -0.87
N ARG A 167 -3.40 -5.14 0.30
CA ARG A 167 -4.11 -6.23 0.94
C ARG A 167 -5.60 -6.01 0.91
N GLN A 168 -6.33 -7.10 0.78
CA GLN A 168 -7.76 -7.14 0.97
C GLN A 168 -8.06 -7.71 2.36
N LEU A 169 -8.75 -6.91 3.16
CA LEU A 169 -9.08 -7.22 4.54
C LEU A 169 -10.51 -7.75 4.63
N HIS A 170 -10.67 -8.84 5.38
CA HIS A 170 -11.96 -9.51 5.59
C HIS A 170 -12.20 -9.77 7.08
N ARG A 171 -13.48 -9.89 7.42
CA ARG A 171 -13.97 -10.12 8.79
C ARG A 171 -13.49 -9.02 9.74
N LEU A 172 -13.79 -7.77 9.38
CA LEU A 172 -13.34 -6.60 10.12
C LEU A 172 -14.13 -6.41 11.40
N THR A 173 -13.40 -6.35 12.53
CA THR A 173 -13.96 -6.07 13.85
C THR A 173 -13.36 -4.76 14.38
N PRO A 174 -14.15 -3.78 14.84
CA PRO A 174 -13.59 -2.56 15.42
C PRO A 174 -12.73 -2.84 16.65
N ALA A 175 -11.54 -2.25 16.69
CA ALA A 175 -10.75 -2.23 17.91
C ALA A 175 -11.34 -1.17 18.85
N ASN A 176 -12.36 -1.55 19.62
CA ASN A 176 -13.06 -0.59 20.47
C ASN A 176 -12.17 0.00 21.57
N GLY A 177 -12.19 1.33 21.63
CA GLY A 177 -12.18 2.11 22.86
C GLY A 177 -13.53 2.78 23.15
N GLN A 178 -14.65 2.30 22.59
CA GLN A 178 -16.03 2.78 22.87
C GLN A 178 -17.02 1.62 22.68
N GLY A 179 -17.59 1.09 23.77
CA GLY A 179 -18.70 0.13 23.71
C GLY A 179 -18.51 -1.22 24.42
N ARG A 180 -18.06 -1.24 25.68
CA ARG A 180 -18.37 -2.32 26.63
C ARG A 180 -18.70 -1.70 28.00
N THR A 181 -19.96 -1.30 28.17
CA THR A 181 -20.62 -1.42 29.46
C THR A 181 -21.25 -2.81 29.51
N ARG A 182 -20.66 -3.70 30.29
CA ARG A 182 -21.33 -4.63 31.21
C ARG A 182 -20.30 -5.31 32.08
#